data_AF-A0A1N7K0S8-F1
#
_entry.id   AF-A0A1N7K0S8-F1
#
_cell.length_a   1.000
_cell.length_b   1.000
_cell.length_c   1.000
_cell.angle_alpha   90.00
_cell.angle_beta   90.00
_cell.angle_gamma   90.00
#
_symmetry.space_group_name_H-M   'P 1'
#
loop_
_entity.id
_entity.type
_entity.pdbx_description
1 polymer ?
#
loop_
_entity_poly.entity_id
_entity_poly.type
_entity_poly.pdbx_seq_one_letter_code
_entity_poly.pdbx_strand_id
1 'polypeptide(L)'
;MEVPWGIFLADLNISFPDMHKVLFLYSMDIQMTDQCPKISITNRIKPMQDPKSLTSVAAFHQTFKHPILSQPKIPDAKRCELRVSLIAEELKELEEAIADQNIVEIADALCDIQYVLSGAILEFGLAEKFKDLFDEVQRSNMSKACKDLAEAEATVAHYQNQGVDCFYEKEGEMYLVFRAGDRKTLKSVNYSPADLKSILI
;
A
#
# COMPACT_ATOMS: atom_id res chain seq x y z
N MET A 1 11.45 27.72 18.37
CA MET A 1 11.23 26.95 19.60
C MET A 1 10.67 25.62 19.18
N GLU A 2 11.51 24.60 19.18
CA GLU A 2 11.14 23.21 18.89
C GLU A 2 10.25 22.70 20.02
N VAL A 3 9.16 22.00 19.67
CA VAL A 3 8.32 21.31 20.64
C VAL A 3 8.73 19.83 20.59
N PRO A 4 9.17 19.20 21.69
CA PRO A 4 9.76 17.86 21.66
C PRO A 4 8.67 16.78 21.53
N TRP A 5 8.88 15.81 20.64
CA TRP A 5 8.03 14.63 20.38
C TRP A 5 8.00 13.59 21.53
N GLY A 6 8.13 14.02 22.78
CA GLY A 6 8.49 13.17 23.91
C GLY A 6 7.39 12.81 24.90
N ILE A 7 6.10 12.98 24.61
CA ILE A 7 5.01 12.59 25.54
C ILE A 7 3.78 12.12 24.77
N PHE A 8 3.77 10.86 24.32
CA PHE A 8 2.54 10.08 24.07
C PHE A 8 2.90 8.59 23.94
N LEU A 9 3.62 8.04 24.93
CA LEU A 9 3.97 6.62 25.02
C LEU A 9 3.74 6.04 26.42
N ALA A 10 2.54 6.27 26.96
CA ALA A 10 2.03 5.48 28.07
C ALA A 10 0.52 5.31 27.88
N ASP A 11 0.03 4.10 28.15
CA ASP A 11 -1.38 3.70 28.28
C ASP A 11 -2.07 2.96 27.14
N LEU A 12 -1.34 2.44 26.15
CA LEU A 12 -1.92 1.42 25.26
C LEU A 12 -0.94 0.27 25.06
N ASN A 13 -1.17 -0.80 25.83
CA ASN A 13 -0.50 -2.09 25.75
C ASN A 13 -0.86 -2.80 24.43
N ILE A 14 -0.39 -2.25 23.30
CA ILE A 14 -0.68 -2.72 21.94
C ILE A 14 0.59 -3.36 21.38
N SER A 15 0.47 -4.62 20.96
CA SER A 15 1.54 -5.37 20.33
C SER A 15 1.85 -4.84 18.92
N PHE A 16 3.08 -5.06 18.49
CA PHE A 16 3.79 -4.30 17.46
C PHE A 16 3.62 -4.70 15.97
N PRO A 17 2.50 -5.27 15.43
CA PRO A 17 2.37 -5.41 13.97
C PRO A 17 1.36 -4.49 13.25
N ASP A 18 0.65 -3.57 13.90
CA ASP A 18 -0.49 -2.87 13.26
C ASP A 18 -0.34 -1.36 12.96
N MET A 19 0.81 -0.72 13.20
CA MET A 19 0.92 0.75 13.11
C MET A 19 1.48 1.36 11.81
N HIS A 20 1.86 0.59 10.78
CA HIS A 20 2.40 1.18 9.54
C HIS A 20 1.86 0.63 8.20
N LYS A 21 0.65 0.04 8.18
CA LYS A 21 -0.11 -0.09 6.91
C LYS A 21 -1.00 1.13 6.62
N VAL A 22 -0.74 2.24 7.29
CA VAL A 22 -1.53 3.47 7.25
C VAL A 22 -0.72 4.56 6.55
N LEU A 23 -0.71 4.54 5.22
CA LEU A 23 -0.73 5.76 4.39
C LEU A 23 -1.05 5.49 2.91
N PHE A 24 -1.75 4.41 2.55
CA PHE A 24 -2.04 4.15 1.13
C PHE A 24 -3.30 4.83 0.59
N LEU A 25 -3.96 5.69 1.40
CA LEU A 25 -5.09 6.50 0.96
C LEU A 25 -5.11 7.79 1.80
N TYR A 26 -4.29 8.79 1.45
CA TYR A 26 -4.45 10.13 2.00
C TYR A 26 -4.17 11.25 1.00
N SER A 27 -5.11 12.19 1.03
CA SER A 27 -4.92 13.64 0.97
C SER A 27 -4.03 14.20 -0.14
N MET A 28 -4.59 14.32 -1.34
CA MET A 28 -4.32 15.53 -2.12
C MET A 28 -5.16 16.65 -1.53
N ASP A 29 -4.52 17.72 -1.07
CA ASP A 29 -5.15 19.01 -0.77
C ASP A 29 -5.83 19.53 -2.05
N ILE A 30 -7.11 19.21 -2.23
CA ILE A 30 -7.96 19.85 -3.23
C ILE A 30 -8.52 21.10 -2.56
N GLN A 31 -8.03 22.27 -3.00
CA GLN A 31 -8.67 23.55 -2.67
C GLN A 31 -10.15 23.45 -3.03
N MET A 32 -11.03 23.64 -2.02
CA MET A 32 -12.46 23.73 -2.25
C MET A 32 -12.75 24.90 -3.19
N THR A 33 -13.03 24.56 -4.44
CA THR A 33 -13.75 25.45 -5.36
C THR A 33 -15.17 24.89 -5.44
N ASP A 34 -16.17 25.75 -5.25
CA ASP A 34 -17.61 25.42 -5.15
C ASP A 34 -18.25 24.94 -6.48
N GLN A 35 -17.51 24.21 -7.29
CA GLN A 35 -18.02 23.52 -8.47
C GLN A 35 -17.50 22.10 -8.46
N CYS A 36 -18.28 21.19 -7.87
CA CYS A 36 -18.06 19.76 -8.01
C CYS A 36 -18.31 19.37 -9.48
N PRO A 37 -17.28 19.08 -10.29
CA PRO A 37 -17.51 18.60 -11.64
C PRO A 37 -18.12 17.20 -11.47
N LYS A 38 -19.29 16.96 -12.08
CA LYS A 38 -19.86 15.62 -12.17
C LYS A 38 -18.94 14.77 -13.05
N ILE A 39 -17.90 14.17 -12.47
CA ILE A 39 -17.07 13.19 -13.15
C ILE A 39 -17.89 11.90 -13.19
N SER A 40 -18.63 11.71 -14.27
CA SER A 40 -19.31 10.45 -14.58
C SER A 40 -18.27 9.42 -15.01
N ILE A 41 -17.72 8.65 -14.07
CA ILE A 41 -16.78 7.56 -14.38
C ILE A 41 -17.57 6.28 -14.65
N THR A 42 -17.98 6.08 -15.90
CA THR A 42 -18.17 4.72 -16.46
C THR A 42 -16.88 4.20 -17.11
N ASN A 43 -15.70 4.75 -16.75
CA ASN A 43 -14.45 4.28 -17.32
C ASN A 43 -14.12 2.90 -16.74
N ARG A 44 -14.34 1.86 -17.54
CA ARG A 44 -13.61 0.60 -17.37
C ARG A 44 -12.13 0.94 -17.25
N ILE A 45 -11.47 0.48 -16.20
CA ILE A 45 -10.02 0.62 -16.06
C ILE A 45 -9.38 0.06 -17.34
N LYS A 46 -8.65 0.91 -18.08
CA LYS A 46 -7.91 0.45 -19.25
C LYS A 46 -6.86 -0.55 -18.78
N PRO A 47 -6.78 -1.76 -19.37
CA PRO A 47 -5.73 -2.71 -19.00
C PRO A 47 -4.37 -2.05 -19.25
N MET A 48 -3.54 -2.05 -18.22
CA MET A 48 -2.15 -1.60 -18.30
C MET A 48 -1.25 -2.79 -18.55
N GLN A 49 -0.04 -2.53 -19.01
CA GLN A 49 0.98 -3.57 -19.15
C GLN A 49 1.83 -3.57 -17.88
N ASP A 50 1.80 -4.67 -17.14
CA ASP A 50 2.68 -4.85 -16.00
C ASP A 50 4.11 -5.14 -16.47
N PRO A 51 5.14 -4.51 -15.87
CA PRO A 51 6.51 -4.90 -16.13
C PRO A 51 6.71 -6.35 -15.64
N LYS A 52 7.45 -7.16 -16.41
CA LYS A 52 7.90 -8.49 -15.96
C LYS A 52 9.08 -8.38 -14.99
N SER A 53 8.97 -7.52 -13.99
CA SER A 53 10.07 -7.08 -13.11
C SER A 53 10.76 -8.27 -12.43
N LEU A 54 10.01 -9.16 -11.79
CA LEU A 54 10.57 -10.36 -11.15
C LEU A 54 11.36 -11.25 -12.11
N THR A 55 10.84 -11.48 -13.32
CA THR A 55 11.53 -12.31 -14.32
C THR A 55 12.80 -11.63 -14.83
N SER A 56 12.75 -10.33 -15.11
CA SER A 56 13.90 -9.54 -15.57
C SER A 56 15.01 -9.47 -14.52
N VAL A 57 14.66 -9.21 -13.26
CA VAL A 57 15.62 -9.15 -12.15
C VAL A 57 16.16 -10.53 -11.78
N ALA A 58 15.37 -11.60 -11.93
CA ALA A 58 15.88 -12.97 -11.80
C ALA A 58 16.98 -13.27 -12.83
N ALA A 59 16.80 -12.84 -14.09
CA ALA A 59 17.83 -12.97 -15.12
C ALA A 59 19.10 -12.17 -14.76
N PHE A 60 18.95 -10.97 -14.21
CA PHE A 60 20.08 -10.18 -13.67
C PHE A 60 20.79 -10.94 -12.54
N HIS A 61 20.06 -11.42 -11.52
CA HIS A 61 20.64 -12.18 -10.40
C HIS A 61 21.40 -13.43 -10.90
N GLN A 62 20.86 -14.17 -11.86
CA GLN A 62 21.53 -15.32 -12.47
C GLN A 62 22.82 -14.95 -13.23
N THR A 63 22.81 -13.81 -13.91
CA THR A 63 23.95 -13.29 -14.67
C THR A 63 25.08 -12.86 -13.75
N PHE A 64 24.75 -12.05 -12.74
CA PHE A 64 25.71 -11.46 -11.79
C PHE A 64 25.94 -12.30 -10.53
N LYS A 65 25.39 -13.53 -10.50
CA LYS A 65 25.57 -14.52 -9.42
C LYS A 65 25.09 -14.02 -8.05
N HIS A 66 24.00 -13.26 -8.05
CA HIS A 66 23.29 -12.91 -6.82
C HIS A 66 22.33 -14.03 -6.40
N PRO A 67 22.06 -14.19 -5.09
CA PRO A 67 21.17 -15.24 -4.60
C PRO A 67 19.76 -15.15 -5.18
N ILE A 68 19.16 -16.31 -5.41
CA ILE A 68 17.73 -16.50 -5.64
C ILE A 68 17.36 -17.72 -4.80
N LEU A 69 16.49 -17.54 -3.81
CA LEU A 69 16.04 -18.66 -2.99
C LEU A 69 14.82 -19.31 -3.64
N SER A 70 14.77 -20.63 -3.64
CA SER A 70 13.67 -21.40 -4.25
C SER A 70 12.45 -21.55 -3.33
N GLN A 71 12.59 -21.19 -2.05
CA GLN A 71 11.53 -21.30 -1.05
C GLN A 71 11.61 -20.12 -0.07
N PRO A 72 10.48 -19.70 0.52
CA PRO A 72 10.43 -18.62 1.50
C PRO A 72 11.42 -18.87 2.64
N LYS A 73 12.39 -17.97 2.80
CA LYS A 73 13.42 -18.07 3.83
C LYS A 73 14.01 -16.70 4.13
N ILE A 74 14.31 -16.47 5.40
CA ILE A 74 15.08 -15.31 5.84
C ILE A 74 16.57 -15.59 5.53
N PRO A 75 17.24 -14.79 4.67
CA PRO A 75 18.66 -14.93 4.42
C PRO A 75 19.49 -14.46 5.63
N ASP A 76 20.82 -14.51 5.55
CA ASP A 76 21.65 -13.99 6.64
C ASP A 76 21.45 -12.48 6.86
N ALA A 77 21.80 -12.01 8.05
CA ALA A 77 21.56 -10.62 8.47
C ALA A 77 22.17 -9.59 7.51
N LYS A 78 23.36 -9.86 6.96
CA LYS A 78 24.02 -8.92 6.03
C LYS A 78 23.26 -8.80 4.71
N ARG A 79 22.65 -9.89 4.24
CA ARG A 79 21.77 -9.84 3.05
C ARG A 79 20.48 -9.09 3.33
N CYS A 80 19.88 -9.30 4.51
CA CYS A 80 18.71 -8.55 4.93
C CYS A 80 19.00 -7.05 5.00
N GLU A 81 20.11 -6.66 5.65
CA GLU A 81 20.59 -5.29 5.76
C GLU A 81 20.83 -4.68 4.38
N LEU A 82 21.51 -5.38 3.47
CA LEU A 82 21.72 -4.93 2.10
C LEU A 82 20.40 -4.67 1.37
N ARG A 83 19.40 -5.54 1.52
CA ARG A 83 18.12 -5.36 0.83
C ARG A 83 17.32 -4.17 1.36
N VAL A 84 17.38 -3.93 2.67
CA VAL A 84 16.79 -2.73 3.27
C VAL A 84 17.54 -1.48 2.84
N SER A 85 18.88 -1.50 2.81
CA SER A 85 19.67 -0.32 2.45
C SER A 85 19.43 0.11 1.00
N LEU A 86 19.38 -0.84 0.07
CA LEU A 86 19.08 -0.55 -1.34
C LEU A 86 17.69 0.10 -1.50
N ILE A 87 16.65 -0.44 -0.87
CA ILE A 87 15.30 0.16 -0.94
C ILE A 87 15.29 1.56 -0.31
N ALA A 88 16.01 1.77 0.79
CA ALA A 88 16.07 3.06 1.45
C ALA A 88 16.83 4.12 0.64
N GLU A 89 17.85 3.71 -0.11
CA GLU A 89 18.60 4.57 -1.04
C GLU A 89 17.67 5.08 -2.15
N GLU A 90 16.99 4.19 -2.89
CA GLU A 90 16.10 4.60 -3.98
C GLU A 90 14.90 5.44 -3.49
N LEU A 91 14.43 5.18 -2.26
CA LEU A 91 13.37 6.01 -1.65
C LEU A 91 13.84 7.45 -1.41
N LYS A 92 15.09 7.64 -0.99
CA LYS A 92 15.66 8.97 -0.77
C LYS A 92 15.79 9.73 -2.10
N GLU A 93 16.18 9.05 -3.17
CA GLU A 93 16.22 9.63 -4.52
C GLU A 93 14.83 10.06 -4.98
N LEU A 94 13.80 9.24 -4.72
CA LEU A 94 12.41 9.63 -5.00
C LEU A 94 11.98 10.89 -4.22
N GLU A 95 12.33 10.98 -2.93
CA GLU A 95 12.03 12.17 -2.11
C GLU A 95 12.68 13.44 -2.68
N GLU A 96 13.95 13.35 -3.07
CA GLU A 96 14.70 14.44 -3.69
C GLU A 96 14.08 14.84 -5.04
N ALA A 97 13.77 13.87 -5.90
CA ALA A 97 13.15 14.10 -7.20
C ALA A 97 11.77 14.75 -7.10
N ILE A 98 10.97 14.40 -6.07
CA ILE A 98 9.68 15.05 -5.79
C ILE A 98 9.89 16.49 -5.32
N ALA A 99 10.84 16.74 -4.41
CA ALA A 99 11.14 18.08 -3.93
C ALA A 99 11.56 19.01 -5.08
N ASP A 100 12.30 18.47 -6.04
CA ASP A 100 12.75 19.17 -7.24
C ASP A 100 11.70 19.24 -8.37
N GLN A 101 10.52 18.65 -8.16
CA GLN A 101 9.45 18.54 -9.17
C GLN A 101 9.92 17.95 -10.51
N ASN A 102 10.88 17.02 -10.47
CA ASN A 102 11.53 16.48 -11.65
C ASN A 102 10.91 15.14 -12.05
N ILE A 103 9.98 15.18 -13.02
CA ILE A 103 9.25 13.98 -13.45
C ILE A 103 10.13 12.88 -14.05
N VAL A 104 11.29 13.23 -14.62
CA VAL A 104 12.22 12.24 -15.19
C VAL A 104 12.91 11.46 -14.08
N GLU A 105 13.45 12.16 -13.08
CA GLU A 105 14.10 11.53 -11.92
C GLU A 105 13.09 10.79 -11.04
N ILE A 106 11.84 11.28 -10.93
CA ILE A 106 10.75 10.53 -10.28
C ILE A 106 10.52 9.20 -10.99
N ALA A 107 10.51 9.20 -12.33
CA ALA A 107 10.30 7.98 -13.09
C ALA A 107 11.48 7.00 -12.94
N ASP A 108 12.70 7.51 -12.86
CA ASP A 108 13.93 6.75 -12.62
C ASP A 108 13.90 6.06 -11.25
N ALA A 109 13.73 6.85 -10.17
CA ALA A 109 13.65 6.34 -8.81
C ALA A 109 12.51 5.32 -8.61
N LEU A 110 11.35 5.51 -9.25
CA LEU A 110 10.26 4.53 -9.20
C LEU A 110 10.61 3.21 -9.92
N CYS A 111 11.36 3.28 -11.02
CA CYS A 111 11.86 2.08 -11.69
C CYS A 111 12.89 1.34 -10.82
N ASP A 112 13.78 2.08 -10.17
CA ASP A 112 14.84 1.50 -9.34
C ASP A 112 14.27 0.91 -8.04
N ILE A 113 13.32 1.57 -7.38
CA ILE A 113 12.55 0.99 -6.26
C ILE A 113 11.94 -0.36 -6.69
N GLN A 114 11.29 -0.41 -7.86
CA GLN A 114 10.70 -1.66 -8.37
C GLN A 114 11.78 -2.72 -8.64
N TYR A 115 12.97 -2.32 -9.11
CA TYR A 115 14.09 -3.21 -9.39
C TYR A 115 14.66 -3.82 -8.10
N VAL A 116 14.97 -2.98 -7.10
CA VAL A 116 15.54 -3.44 -5.83
C VAL A 116 14.53 -4.23 -4.99
N LEU A 117 13.23 -3.87 -5.06
CA LEU A 117 12.13 -4.64 -4.47
C LEU A 117 12.05 -6.05 -5.07
N SER A 118 12.13 -6.16 -6.41
CA SER A 118 12.16 -7.46 -7.09
C SER A 118 13.36 -8.31 -6.65
N GLY A 119 14.52 -7.67 -6.48
CA GLY A 119 15.72 -8.34 -5.95
C GLY A 119 15.54 -8.85 -4.51
N ALA A 120 14.83 -8.09 -3.65
CA ALA A 120 14.49 -8.54 -2.31
C ALA A 120 13.54 -9.75 -2.36
N ILE A 121 12.47 -9.70 -3.16
CA ILE A 121 11.51 -10.81 -3.30
C ILE A 121 12.22 -12.12 -3.69
N LEU A 122 13.19 -12.04 -4.61
CA LEU A 122 14.02 -13.18 -5.04
C LEU A 122 14.89 -13.73 -3.89
N GLU A 123 15.49 -12.86 -3.08
CA GLU A 123 16.39 -13.27 -1.99
C GLU A 123 15.68 -13.75 -0.73
N PHE A 124 14.41 -13.38 -0.55
CA PHE A 124 13.54 -13.96 0.46
C PHE A 124 12.83 -15.24 -0.03
N GLY A 125 13.06 -15.63 -1.28
CA GLY A 125 12.49 -16.85 -1.89
C GLY A 125 10.99 -16.80 -2.08
N LEU A 126 10.47 -15.60 -2.34
CA LEU A 126 9.04 -15.34 -2.47
C LEU A 126 8.57 -15.32 -3.92
N ALA A 127 9.47 -15.40 -4.91
CA ALA A 127 9.16 -15.17 -6.33
C ALA A 127 7.95 -15.98 -6.86
N GLU A 128 7.92 -17.28 -6.61
CA GLU A 128 6.84 -18.17 -7.08
C GLU A 128 5.49 -17.90 -6.38
N LYS A 129 5.50 -17.32 -5.18
CA LYS A 129 4.30 -17.02 -4.38
C LYS A 129 3.91 -15.55 -4.41
N PHE A 130 4.75 -14.67 -4.96
CA PHE A 130 4.58 -13.22 -4.83
C PHE A 130 3.31 -12.71 -5.52
N LYS A 131 2.97 -13.30 -6.67
CA LYS A 131 1.72 -12.98 -7.37
C LYS A 131 0.51 -13.25 -6.46
N ASP A 132 0.43 -14.43 -5.86
CA ASP A 132 -0.70 -14.79 -4.99
C ASP A 132 -0.74 -13.92 -3.72
N LEU A 133 0.43 -13.61 -3.15
CA LEU A 133 0.53 -12.68 -2.02
C LEU A 133 0.02 -11.28 -2.38
N PHE A 134 0.39 -10.75 -3.55
CA PHE A 134 -0.08 -9.44 -4.02
C PHE A 134 -1.58 -9.45 -4.29
N ASP A 135 -2.09 -10.48 -4.97
CA ASP A 135 -3.51 -10.63 -5.28
C ASP A 135 -4.36 -10.75 -4.02
N GLU A 136 -3.87 -11.42 -2.97
CA GLU A 136 -4.56 -11.51 -1.68
C GLU A 136 -4.58 -10.18 -0.93
N VAL A 137 -3.49 -9.42 -0.97
CA VAL A 137 -3.49 -8.03 -0.45
C VAL A 137 -4.49 -7.17 -1.22
N GLN A 138 -4.52 -7.29 -2.55
CA GLN A 138 -5.46 -6.55 -3.39
C GLN A 138 -6.91 -6.93 -3.09
N ARG A 139 -7.22 -8.23 -2.98
CA ARG A 139 -8.55 -8.74 -2.60
C ARG A 139 -8.99 -8.18 -1.24
N SER A 140 -8.11 -8.22 -0.23
CA SER A 140 -8.40 -7.66 1.09
C SER A 140 -8.64 -6.14 1.03
N ASN A 141 -7.81 -5.40 0.28
CA ASN A 141 -7.98 -3.96 0.09
C ASN A 141 -9.31 -3.62 -0.58
N MET A 142 -9.69 -4.35 -1.63
CA MET A 142 -10.98 -4.15 -2.31
C MET A 142 -12.17 -4.49 -1.43
N SER A 143 -12.03 -5.39 -0.44
CA SER A 143 -13.09 -5.71 0.52
C SER A 143 -13.41 -4.60 1.52
N LYS A 144 -12.66 -3.48 1.48
CA LYS A 144 -12.99 -2.28 2.27
C LYS A 144 -14.22 -1.55 1.73
N ALA A 145 -14.49 -1.66 0.43
CA ALA A 145 -15.67 -1.07 -0.20
C ALA A 145 -16.94 -1.84 0.18
N CYS A 146 -18.05 -1.12 0.32
CA CYS A 146 -19.37 -1.68 0.57
C CYS A 146 -20.06 -1.99 -0.77
N LYS A 147 -20.69 -3.16 -0.89
CA LYS A 147 -21.28 -3.64 -2.15
C LYS A 147 -22.62 -3.01 -2.47
N ASP A 148 -23.33 -2.55 -1.43
CA ASP A 148 -24.62 -1.92 -1.56
C ASP A 148 -24.82 -0.83 -0.48
N LEU A 149 -25.96 -0.15 -0.58
CA LEU A 149 -26.31 0.94 0.32
C LEU A 149 -26.49 0.45 1.76
N ALA A 150 -27.08 -0.74 1.95
CA ALA A 150 -27.36 -1.26 3.29
C ALA A 150 -26.06 -1.56 4.04
N GLU A 151 -25.05 -2.11 3.35
CA GLU A 151 -23.72 -2.33 3.91
C GLU A 151 -23.01 -0.99 4.24
N ALA A 152 -23.17 0.03 3.40
CA ALA A 152 -22.61 1.36 3.64
C ALA A 152 -23.23 2.03 4.88
N GLU A 153 -24.55 2.00 5.01
CA GLU A 153 -25.29 2.52 6.16
C GLU A 153 -24.92 1.77 7.44
N ALA A 154 -24.83 0.43 7.39
CA ALA A 154 -24.39 -0.37 8.52
C ALA A 154 -22.95 -0.05 8.94
N THR A 155 -22.07 0.21 7.96
CA THR A 155 -20.68 0.59 8.22
C THR A 155 -20.58 1.98 8.85
N VAL A 156 -21.33 2.96 8.35
CA VAL A 156 -21.39 4.29 8.99
C VAL A 156 -21.92 4.19 10.42
N ALA A 157 -23.01 3.45 10.65
CA ALA A 157 -23.55 3.25 11.98
C ALA A 157 -22.54 2.57 12.93
N HIS A 158 -21.79 1.57 12.45
CA HIS A 158 -20.74 0.90 13.22
C HIS A 158 -19.68 1.88 13.74
N TYR A 159 -19.23 2.81 12.90
CA TYR A 159 -18.21 3.80 13.25
C TYR A 159 -18.75 4.97 14.08
N GLN A 160 -19.95 5.47 13.75
CA GLN A 160 -20.60 6.52 14.53
C GLN A 160 -20.88 6.07 15.97
N ASN A 161 -21.23 4.80 16.18
CA ASN A 161 -21.36 4.21 17.53
C ASN A 161 -20.06 4.16 18.33
N GLN A 162 -18.90 4.29 17.66
CA GLN A 162 -17.58 4.40 18.27
C GLN A 162 -17.10 5.85 18.39
N GLY A 163 -17.97 6.82 18.09
CA GLY A 163 -17.63 8.25 18.11
C GLY A 163 -16.78 8.70 16.92
N VAL A 164 -16.72 7.92 15.84
CA VAL A 164 -16.03 8.31 14.61
C VAL A 164 -17.02 8.97 13.66
N ASP A 165 -16.80 10.25 13.36
CA ASP A 165 -17.58 10.95 12.35
C ASP A 165 -17.18 10.47 10.95
N CYS A 166 -18.16 9.98 10.20
CA CYS A 166 -17.98 9.39 8.89
C CYS A 166 -19.24 9.46 8.03
N PHE A 167 -19.03 9.40 6.72
CA PHE A 167 -20.08 9.41 5.71
C PHE A 167 -19.71 8.42 4.60
N TYR A 168 -20.66 8.09 3.72
CA TYR A 168 -20.39 7.29 2.53
C TYR A 168 -20.62 8.10 1.24
N GLU A 169 -19.91 7.72 0.19
CA GLU A 169 -20.12 8.22 -1.18
C GLU A 169 -20.31 7.01 -2.11
N LYS A 170 -21.22 7.13 -3.07
CA LYS A 170 -21.42 6.11 -4.10
C LYS A 170 -20.36 6.26 -5.17
N GLU A 171 -19.63 5.19 -5.45
CA GLU A 171 -18.57 5.14 -6.46
C GLU A 171 -18.80 3.97 -7.42
N GLY A 172 -19.32 4.28 -8.61
CA GLY A 172 -19.77 3.28 -9.57
C GLY A 172 -20.88 2.40 -8.98
N GLU A 173 -20.59 1.10 -8.87
CA GLU A 173 -21.51 0.09 -8.32
C GLU A 173 -21.34 -0.13 -6.81
N MET A 174 -20.34 0.49 -6.18
CA MET A 174 -20.01 0.30 -4.77
C MET A 174 -20.20 1.59 -3.97
N TYR A 175 -20.01 1.50 -2.66
CA TYR A 175 -20.02 2.62 -1.74
C TYR A 175 -18.72 2.63 -0.94
N LEU A 176 -18.10 3.80 -0.82
CA LEU A 176 -16.90 4.02 -0.01
C LEU A 176 -17.29 4.79 1.25
N VAL A 177 -16.82 4.33 2.40
CA VAL A 177 -17.04 5.02 3.69
C VAL A 177 -15.79 5.78 4.06
N PHE A 178 -15.93 7.06 4.36
CA PHE A 178 -14.84 7.98 4.67
C PHE A 178 -14.99 8.57 6.06
N ARG A 179 -13.86 8.71 6.76
CA ARG A 179 -13.78 9.53 7.96
C ARG A 179 -13.83 11.01 7.60
N ALA A 180 -14.64 11.79 8.31
CA ALA A 180 -14.91 13.18 7.93
C ALA A 180 -13.67 14.10 8.02
N GLY A 181 -12.83 13.92 9.04
CA GLY A 181 -11.71 14.83 9.30
C GLY A 181 -10.59 14.81 8.25
N ASP A 182 -10.44 13.73 7.49
CA ASP A 182 -9.29 13.53 6.63
C ASP A 182 -9.55 12.63 5.41
N ARG A 183 -10.82 12.30 5.17
CA ARG A 183 -11.30 11.46 4.06
C ARG A 183 -10.60 10.11 3.96
N LYS A 184 -10.10 9.57 5.08
CA LYS A 184 -9.57 8.21 5.11
C LYS A 184 -10.67 7.20 4.80
N THR A 185 -10.44 6.30 3.85
CA THR A 185 -11.33 5.16 3.63
C THR A 185 -11.35 4.25 4.86
N LEU A 186 -12.55 4.02 5.39
CA LEU A 186 -12.84 3.12 6.49
C LEU A 186 -13.16 1.72 5.96
N LYS A 187 -13.01 0.71 6.81
CA LYS A 187 -13.24 -0.69 6.43
C LYS A 187 -14.73 -0.99 6.51
N SER A 188 -15.31 -1.57 5.46
CA SER A 188 -16.65 -2.17 5.54
C SER A 188 -16.80 -3.07 6.77
N VAL A 189 -18.01 -3.18 7.33
CA VAL A 189 -18.37 -4.19 8.33
C VAL A 189 -18.14 -5.63 7.84
N ASN A 190 -18.14 -5.87 6.53
CA ASN A 190 -17.80 -7.18 5.93
C ASN A 190 -16.36 -7.23 5.39
N TYR A 191 -15.49 -6.30 5.80
CA TYR A 191 -14.07 -6.33 5.47
C TYR A 191 -13.45 -7.68 5.83
N SER A 192 -12.58 -8.17 4.95
CA SER A 192 -11.86 -9.44 5.15
C SER A 192 -10.35 -9.19 5.10
N PRO A 193 -9.61 -9.46 6.19
CA PRO A 193 -8.17 -9.26 6.22
C PRO A 193 -7.45 -10.20 5.25
N ALA A 194 -6.25 -9.80 4.82
CA ALA A 194 -5.39 -10.61 3.96
C ALA A 194 -4.84 -11.83 4.72
N ASP A 195 -4.97 -13.03 4.16
CA ASP A 195 -4.39 -14.26 4.70
C ASP A 195 -3.13 -14.67 3.96
N LEU A 196 -2.03 -13.99 4.25
CA LEU A 196 -0.72 -14.30 3.66
C LEU A 196 -0.11 -15.59 4.22
N LYS A 197 -0.54 -16.01 5.41
CA LYS A 197 0.01 -17.18 6.10
C LYS A 197 -0.32 -18.46 5.32
N SER A 198 -1.57 -18.61 4.89
CA SER A 198 -2.01 -19.77 4.11
C SER A 198 -1.29 -19.88 2.75
N ILE A 199 -0.81 -18.77 2.20
CA ILE A 199 -0.04 -18.75 0.95
C ILE A 199 1.43 -19.13 1.17
N LEU A 200 2.00 -18.78 2.33
CA LEU A 200 3.41 -19.03 2.65
C LEU A 200 3.70 -20.48 3.08
N ILE A 201 2.71 -21.18 3.65
CA ILE A 201 2.82 -22.58 4.11
C ILE A 201 2.88 -23.57 2.93
#